data_AF-A0A5P6VSF0-F1
#
_entry.id   AF-A0A5P6VSF0-F1
#
_cell.length_a   1.000
_cell.length_b   1.000
_cell.length_c   1.000
_cell.angle_alpha   90.00
_cell.angle_beta   90.00
_cell.angle_gamma   90.00
#
_symmetry.space_group_name_H-M   'P 1'
#
loop_
_entity.id
_entity.type
_entity.pdbx_description
1 polymer ?
#
loop_
_entity_poly.entity_id
_entity_poly.type
_entity_poly.pdbx_seq_one_letter_code
_entity_poly.pdbx_strand_id
1 'polypeptide(L)'
;MDNIILYHGSERIIEKPKYKEGNIYNDYGQGFYCTKHIELAKEWAVDDERAGFVNSYEVNLEGLKVLDLNGSEYSILNWLTVLLEHRNVKISNPVALDGLEYLKKKYYVDIEEYDVIVGYRADDSYFSFARAFVSNSISISQLEKAMYLGELGTQYFIKSEKAFSRLKFIEANPVDYIDYYPKRMSRDTIARNSYNEISNTLDKGGVYILDLMREES
;
A
#
# COMPACT_ATOMS: atom_id res chain seq x y z
N MET A 1 25.72 -4.34 -6.91
CA MET A 1 25.69 -3.77 -5.54
C MET A 1 24.36 -3.05 -5.45
N ASP A 2 23.36 -3.72 -4.89
CA ASP A 2 21.97 -3.25 -4.94
C ASP A 2 21.63 -2.54 -3.64
N ASN A 3 22.47 -1.56 -3.29
CA ASN A 3 22.19 -0.66 -2.19
C ASN A 3 21.17 0.37 -2.64
N ILE A 4 20.10 0.52 -1.87
CA ILE A 4 19.07 1.53 -2.11
C ILE A 4 18.90 2.41 -0.88
N ILE A 5 18.44 3.64 -1.10
CA ILE A 5 18.04 4.54 -0.03
C ILE A 5 16.53 4.44 0.16
N LEU A 6 16.14 4.23 1.42
CA LEU A 6 14.76 4.14 1.86
C LEU A 6 14.50 5.17 2.96
N TYR A 7 13.30 5.75 2.92
CA TYR A 7 12.84 6.78 3.85
C TYR A 7 11.63 6.30 4.63
N HIS A 8 11.60 6.62 5.92
CA HIS A 8 10.47 6.35 6.80
C HIS A 8 10.08 7.62 7.56
N GLY A 9 8.84 8.07 7.37
CA GLY A 9 8.25 9.15 8.15
C GLY A 9 7.72 8.65 9.49
N SER A 10 8.08 9.32 10.58
CA SER A 10 7.58 9.01 11.93
C SER A 10 7.56 10.23 12.84
N GLU A 11 6.83 10.14 13.95
CA GLU A 11 6.78 11.18 14.99
C GLU A 11 8.10 11.35 15.76
N ARG A 12 8.99 10.35 15.70
CA ARG A 12 10.25 10.28 16.43
C ARG A 12 11.38 9.80 15.54
N ILE A 13 12.62 10.03 15.96
CA ILE A 13 13.80 9.42 15.34
C ILE A 13 13.79 7.91 15.61
N ILE A 14 14.00 7.11 14.57
CA ILE A 14 14.10 5.66 14.64
C ILE A 14 15.47 5.29 14.06
N GLU A 15 16.48 5.07 14.91
CA GLU A 15 17.79 4.62 14.44
C GLU A 15 17.82 3.10 14.21
N LYS A 16 17.03 2.36 14.97
CA LYS A 16 16.99 0.90 14.98
C LYS A 16 15.54 0.43 14.97
N PRO A 17 14.92 0.27 13.79
CA PRO A 17 13.57 -0.27 13.70
C PRO A 17 13.56 -1.71 14.22
N LYS A 18 12.53 -2.06 15.01
CA LYS A 18 12.42 -3.39 15.62
C LYS A 18 11.57 -4.30 14.76
N TYR A 19 12.03 -5.54 14.62
CA TYR A 19 11.25 -6.59 13.99
C TYR A 19 9.95 -6.84 14.76
N LYS A 20 8.85 -7.07 14.04
CA LYS A 20 7.49 -7.25 14.60
C LYS A 20 6.99 -6.08 15.46
N GLU A 21 7.37 -4.86 15.12
CA GLU A 21 6.72 -3.64 15.64
C GLU A 21 5.66 -3.13 14.64
N GLY A 22 4.66 -2.41 15.13
CA GLY A 22 3.58 -1.86 14.30
C GLY A 22 2.28 -2.66 14.35
N ASN A 23 1.30 -2.22 13.58
CA ASN A 23 -0.04 -2.81 13.55
C ASN A 23 -0.06 -4.05 12.66
N ILE A 24 -0.60 -5.17 13.18
CA ILE A 24 -0.76 -6.43 12.43
C ILE A 24 -1.67 -6.28 11.21
N TYR A 25 -2.58 -5.30 11.25
CA TYR A 25 -3.51 -5.06 10.17
C TYR A 25 -2.97 -4.11 9.12
N ASN A 26 -1.67 -3.74 9.12
CA ASN A 26 -1.11 -2.89 8.05
C ASN A 26 -1.14 -3.59 6.69
N ASP A 27 -0.89 -2.83 5.62
CA ASP A 27 -1.14 -3.24 4.22
C ASP A 27 -0.57 -4.62 3.86
N TYR A 28 0.60 -4.94 4.40
CA TYR A 28 1.32 -6.21 4.22
C TYR A 28 1.61 -6.91 5.56
N GLY A 29 0.90 -6.53 6.62
CA GLY A 29 1.10 -7.04 7.98
C GLY A 29 2.11 -6.25 8.81
N GLN A 30 2.61 -6.88 9.87
CA GLN A 30 3.49 -6.22 10.83
C GLN A 30 4.94 -6.17 10.34
N GLY A 31 5.54 -4.98 10.35
CA GLY A 31 6.91 -4.76 9.90
C GLY A 31 7.21 -3.29 9.65
N PHE A 32 8.27 -3.01 8.91
CA PHE A 32 8.75 -1.64 8.73
C PHE A 32 8.50 -1.14 7.31
N TYR A 33 7.77 -0.02 7.21
CA TYR A 33 7.28 0.52 5.95
C TYR A 33 8.12 1.73 5.54
N CYS A 34 8.71 1.67 4.37
CA CYS A 34 9.56 2.71 3.81
C CYS A 34 9.10 3.10 2.41
N THR A 35 9.67 4.16 1.86
CA THR A 35 9.52 4.55 0.46
C THR A 35 10.83 5.07 -0.10
N LYS A 36 10.99 5.03 -1.43
CA LYS A 36 12.08 5.72 -2.13
C LYS A 36 11.81 7.22 -2.31
N HIS A 37 10.59 7.68 -2.06
CA HIS A 37 10.17 9.06 -2.29
C HIS A 37 10.24 9.87 -0.99
N ILE A 38 11.28 10.68 -0.85
CA ILE A 38 11.49 11.48 0.36
C ILE A 38 10.31 12.42 0.67
N GLU A 39 9.72 13.05 -0.35
CA GLU A 39 8.58 13.96 -0.15
C GLU A 39 7.37 13.23 0.42
N LEU A 40 7.12 12.00 -0.03
CA LEU A 40 6.06 11.16 0.52
C LEU A 40 6.36 10.73 1.96
N ALA A 41 7.62 10.40 2.27
CA ALA A 41 8.03 10.11 3.65
C ALA A 41 7.85 11.33 4.58
N LYS A 42 8.08 12.55 4.09
CA LYS A 42 7.83 13.78 4.85
C LYS A 42 6.34 14.00 5.12
N GLU A 43 5.48 13.72 4.12
CA GLU A 43 4.03 13.71 4.33
C GLU A 43 3.64 12.67 5.39
N TRP A 44 4.26 11.49 5.43
CA TRP A 44 3.99 10.46 6.46
C TRP A 44 4.47 10.83 7.87
N ALA A 45 5.48 11.69 7.98
CA ALA A 45 6.10 12.03 9.25
C ALA A 45 5.20 12.91 10.14
N VAL A 46 4.35 13.72 9.51
CA VAL A 46 3.60 14.81 10.16
C VAL A 46 2.11 14.49 10.33
N ASP A 47 1.48 15.16 11.28
CA ASP A 47 0.03 15.17 11.49
C ASP A 47 -0.46 16.59 11.79
N ASP A 48 -1.76 16.77 12.01
CA ASP A 48 -2.32 18.05 12.45
C ASP A 48 -1.61 18.52 13.72
N GLU A 49 -1.04 19.72 13.66
CA GLU A 49 -0.23 20.33 14.74
C GLU A 49 0.94 19.46 15.26
N ARG A 50 1.38 18.45 14.50
CA ARG A 50 2.46 17.53 14.89
C ARG A 50 3.56 17.45 13.84
N ALA A 51 4.70 18.05 14.16
CA ALA A 51 5.95 17.84 13.43
C ALA A 51 6.46 16.39 13.55
N GLY A 52 7.39 16.01 12.68
CA GLY A 52 7.95 14.66 12.67
C GLY A 52 9.36 14.61 12.13
N PHE A 53 9.80 13.40 11.78
CA PHE A 53 11.11 13.12 11.22
C PHE A 53 11.00 12.21 10.01
N VAL A 54 11.84 12.44 9.01
CA VAL A 54 12.15 11.44 7.99
C VAL A 54 13.47 10.77 8.35
N ASN A 55 13.40 9.47 8.60
CA ASN A 55 14.55 8.62 8.85
C ASN A 55 15.02 8.01 7.54
N SER A 56 16.31 8.16 7.24
CA SER A 56 16.95 7.65 6.03
C SER A 56 17.75 6.40 6.34
N TYR A 57 17.62 5.38 5.48
CA TYR A 57 18.34 4.13 5.62
C TYR A 57 18.98 3.72 4.29
N GLU A 58 20.21 3.23 4.35
CA GLU A 58 20.78 2.40 3.28
C GLU A 58 20.36 0.96 3.51
N VAL A 59 19.88 0.28 2.46
CA VAL A 59 19.52 -1.13 2.51
C VAL A 59 20.24 -1.87 1.40
N ASN A 60 21.01 -2.89 1.77
CA ASN A 60 21.56 -3.83 0.80
C ASN A 60 20.54 -4.95 0.54
N LEU A 61 20.01 -5.01 -0.69
CA LEU A 61 19.05 -6.04 -1.12
C LEU A 61 19.71 -7.36 -1.55
N GLU A 62 21.03 -7.42 -1.64
CA GLU A 62 21.77 -8.60 -2.09
C GLU A 62 21.47 -9.83 -1.21
N GLY A 63 21.01 -10.89 -1.87
CA GLY A 63 20.63 -12.14 -1.25
C GLY A 63 19.33 -12.10 -0.45
N LEU A 64 18.57 -11.00 -0.47
CA LEU A 64 17.20 -10.94 0.04
C LEU A 64 16.22 -11.46 -1.03
N LYS A 65 15.18 -12.19 -0.60
CA LYS A 65 14.03 -12.51 -1.45
C LYS A 65 13.13 -11.27 -1.53
N VAL A 66 13.12 -10.59 -2.69
CA VAL A 66 12.30 -9.41 -2.92
C VAL A 66 11.11 -9.77 -3.80
N LEU A 67 9.90 -9.50 -3.32
CA LEU A 67 8.67 -9.59 -4.10
C LEU A 67 8.31 -8.18 -4.58
N ASP A 68 8.15 -7.98 -5.89
CA ASP A 68 7.66 -6.73 -6.44
C ASP A 68 6.24 -6.91 -7.00
N LEU A 69 5.23 -6.59 -6.20
CA LEU A 69 3.81 -6.64 -6.60
C LEU A 69 3.44 -5.62 -7.69
N ASN A 70 4.33 -4.68 -7.99
CA ASN A 70 4.18 -3.74 -9.10
C ASN A 70 4.90 -4.24 -10.37
N GLY A 71 5.54 -5.42 -10.32
CA GLY A 71 6.17 -6.08 -11.44
C GLY A 71 5.17 -6.53 -12.51
N SER A 72 5.66 -6.74 -13.73
CA SER A 72 4.83 -7.11 -14.89
C SER A 72 4.11 -8.44 -14.75
N GLU A 73 4.57 -9.31 -13.86
CA GLU A 73 3.96 -10.60 -13.54
C GLU A 73 2.72 -10.48 -12.64
N TYR A 74 2.48 -9.31 -12.03
CA TYR A 74 1.36 -9.06 -11.14
C TYR A 74 0.42 -8.00 -11.72
N SER A 75 -0.86 -8.17 -11.41
CA SER A 75 -1.91 -7.19 -11.69
C SER A 75 -2.30 -6.43 -10.44
N ILE A 76 -3.10 -5.38 -10.59
CA ILE A 76 -3.71 -4.70 -9.45
C ILE A 76 -4.53 -5.65 -8.57
N LEU A 77 -5.07 -6.73 -9.15
CA LEU A 77 -5.86 -7.73 -8.43
C LEU A 77 -4.99 -8.59 -7.50
N ASN A 78 -3.73 -8.84 -7.86
CA ASN A 78 -2.78 -9.52 -6.97
C ASN A 78 -2.46 -8.65 -5.75
N TRP A 79 -2.11 -7.38 -5.99
CA TRP A 79 -1.90 -6.42 -4.91
C TRP A 79 -3.14 -6.27 -4.01
N LEU A 80 -4.33 -6.15 -4.62
CA LEU A 80 -5.59 -6.03 -3.90
C LEU A 80 -5.86 -7.25 -3.04
N THR A 81 -5.57 -8.46 -3.54
CA THR A 81 -5.74 -9.71 -2.80
C THR A 81 -4.84 -9.72 -1.56
N VAL A 82 -3.56 -9.39 -1.70
CA VAL A 82 -2.63 -9.29 -0.56
C VAL A 82 -3.12 -8.26 0.46
N LEU A 83 -3.58 -7.09 0.01
CA LEU A 83 -4.10 -6.04 0.87
C LEU A 83 -5.32 -6.50 1.69
N LEU A 84 -6.26 -7.20 1.06
CA LEU A 84 -7.49 -7.67 1.66
C LEU A 84 -7.28 -8.84 2.63
N GLU A 85 -6.17 -9.58 2.53
CA GLU A 85 -5.82 -10.64 3.49
C GLU A 85 -5.28 -10.10 4.81
N HIS A 86 -4.56 -8.99 4.78
CA HIS A 86 -3.91 -8.43 5.97
C HIS A 86 -4.80 -7.45 6.73
N ARG A 87 -5.75 -6.81 6.05
CA ARG A 87 -6.64 -5.81 6.66
C ARG A 87 -7.97 -6.43 7.06
N ASN A 88 -8.46 -6.05 8.23
CA ASN A 88 -9.81 -6.44 8.69
C ASN A 88 -10.87 -5.56 8.00
N VAL A 89 -11.25 -5.91 6.77
CA VAL A 89 -12.32 -5.21 6.04
C VAL A 89 -13.68 -5.78 6.44
N LYS A 90 -14.54 -4.94 7.04
CA LYS A 90 -15.93 -5.33 7.32
C LYS A 90 -16.69 -5.48 6.02
N ILE A 91 -16.88 -6.72 5.58
CA ILE A 91 -17.65 -7.07 4.39
C ILE A 91 -18.79 -7.99 4.82
N SER A 92 -20.02 -7.66 4.40
CA SER A 92 -21.23 -8.41 4.77
C SER A 92 -22.15 -8.72 3.60
N ASN A 93 -21.96 -8.10 2.42
CA ASN A 93 -22.74 -8.42 1.23
C ASN A 93 -22.23 -9.75 0.62
N PRO A 94 -23.12 -10.71 0.30
CA PRO A 94 -22.76 -11.96 -0.36
C PRO A 94 -21.85 -11.81 -1.58
N VAL A 95 -22.11 -10.84 -2.47
CA VAL A 95 -21.29 -10.61 -3.68
C VAL A 95 -19.83 -10.32 -3.33
N ALA A 96 -19.61 -9.54 -2.26
CA ALA A 96 -18.28 -9.19 -1.82
C ALA A 96 -17.58 -10.33 -1.09
N LEU A 97 -18.31 -11.20 -0.40
CA LEU A 97 -17.75 -12.42 0.18
C LEU A 97 -17.30 -13.39 -0.93
N ASP A 98 -18.15 -13.65 -1.92
CA ASP A 98 -17.80 -14.50 -3.05
C ASP A 98 -16.66 -13.90 -3.88
N GLY A 99 -16.67 -12.58 -4.08
CA GLY A 99 -15.61 -11.85 -4.76
C GLY A 99 -14.26 -11.95 -4.04
N LEU A 100 -14.24 -11.89 -2.71
CA LEU A 100 -13.02 -12.12 -1.93
C LEU A 100 -12.48 -13.54 -2.10
N GLU A 101 -13.34 -14.54 -2.01
CA GLU A 101 -12.93 -15.94 -2.17
C GLU A 101 -12.44 -16.22 -3.60
N TYR A 102 -13.07 -15.62 -4.60
CA TYR A 102 -12.59 -15.63 -5.98
C TYR A 102 -11.18 -15.02 -6.10
N LEU A 103 -10.98 -13.82 -5.54
CA LEU A 103 -9.68 -13.13 -5.57
C LEU A 103 -8.58 -13.97 -4.92
N LYS A 104 -8.84 -14.54 -3.73
CA LYS A 104 -7.90 -15.46 -3.06
C LYS A 104 -7.63 -16.71 -3.88
N LYS A 105 -8.62 -17.28 -4.56
CA LYS A 105 -8.39 -18.47 -5.38
C LYS A 105 -7.50 -18.20 -6.60
N LYS A 106 -7.54 -16.99 -7.15
CA LYS A 106 -6.97 -16.70 -8.48
C LYS A 106 -5.79 -15.75 -8.50
N TYR A 107 -5.75 -14.82 -7.56
CA TYR A 107 -4.77 -13.74 -7.49
C TYR A 107 -3.94 -13.78 -6.22
N TYR A 108 -4.06 -14.86 -5.43
CA TYR A 108 -3.24 -15.08 -4.25
C TYR A 108 -1.75 -15.05 -4.58
N VAL A 109 -1.01 -14.39 -3.69
CA VAL A 109 0.44 -14.35 -3.71
C VAL A 109 0.91 -14.74 -2.32
N ASP A 110 1.63 -15.86 -2.22
CA ASP A 110 2.27 -16.23 -0.96
C ASP A 110 3.42 -15.27 -0.69
N ILE A 111 3.22 -14.38 0.29
CA ILE A 111 4.22 -13.39 0.67
C ILE A 111 5.13 -13.86 1.82
N GLU A 112 4.92 -15.06 2.36
CA GLU A 112 5.56 -15.47 3.61
C GLU A 112 7.06 -15.66 3.47
N GLU A 113 7.50 -16.21 2.34
CA GLU A 113 8.91 -16.50 2.10
C GLU A 113 9.75 -15.26 1.78
N TYR A 114 9.14 -14.10 1.55
CA TYR A 114 9.85 -12.91 1.11
C TYR A 114 10.44 -12.12 2.29
N ASP A 115 11.62 -11.55 2.04
CA ASP A 115 12.34 -10.69 2.97
C ASP A 115 11.83 -9.24 2.88
N VAL A 116 11.52 -8.80 1.65
CA VAL A 116 11.01 -7.46 1.32
C VAL A 116 9.87 -7.57 0.33
N ILE A 117 8.81 -6.78 0.53
CA ILE A 117 7.71 -6.65 -0.42
C ILE A 117 7.69 -5.21 -0.92
N VAL A 118 7.66 -5.04 -2.24
CA VAL A 118 7.46 -3.77 -2.92
C VAL A 118 6.04 -3.79 -3.48
N GLY A 119 5.28 -2.73 -3.22
CA GLY A 119 3.92 -2.63 -3.72
C GLY A 119 3.30 -1.28 -3.41
N TYR A 120 2.06 -1.09 -3.79
CA TYR A 120 1.38 0.18 -3.53
C TYR A 120 0.93 0.35 -2.06
N ARG A 121 0.92 1.59 -1.57
CA ARG A 121 0.39 1.96 -0.24
C ARG A 121 -1.13 2.08 -0.25
N ALA A 122 -1.81 1.57 0.78
CA ALA A 122 -3.23 1.79 0.99
C ALA A 122 -3.51 2.66 2.23
N ASP A 123 -4.03 3.86 2.00
CA ASP A 123 -4.74 4.67 3.00
C ASP A 123 -6.27 4.46 3.00
N ASP A 124 -6.98 5.21 3.84
CA ASP A 124 -8.44 5.13 4.02
C ASP A 124 -9.26 5.27 2.72
N SER A 125 -8.80 6.09 1.77
CA SER A 125 -9.47 6.25 0.48
C SER A 125 -9.35 4.97 -0.34
N TYR A 126 -8.15 4.37 -0.37
CA TYR A 126 -7.86 3.11 -1.07
C TYR A 126 -8.72 1.93 -0.61
N PHE A 127 -9.01 1.84 0.68
CA PHE A 127 -9.94 0.81 1.19
C PHE A 127 -11.37 1.00 0.67
N SER A 128 -11.78 2.23 0.37
CA SER A 128 -13.10 2.47 -0.22
C SER A 128 -13.18 1.95 -1.65
N PHE A 129 -12.12 2.12 -2.44
CA PHE A 129 -12.03 1.52 -3.78
C PHE A 129 -12.00 0.00 -3.74
N ALA A 130 -11.20 -0.59 -2.84
CA ALA A 130 -11.13 -2.03 -2.64
C ALA A 130 -12.52 -2.62 -2.33
N ARG A 131 -13.25 -2.01 -1.39
CA ARG A 131 -14.63 -2.39 -1.04
C ARG A 131 -15.59 -2.22 -2.21
N ALA A 132 -15.51 -1.10 -2.93
CA ALA A 132 -16.37 -0.84 -4.08
C ALA A 132 -16.16 -1.89 -5.19
N PHE A 133 -14.92 -2.29 -5.44
CA PHE A 133 -14.61 -3.32 -6.44
C PHE A 133 -15.19 -4.68 -6.04
N VAL A 134 -14.88 -5.19 -4.84
CA VAL A 134 -15.41 -6.50 -4.40
C VAL A 134 -16.93 -6.48 -4.26
N SER A 135 -17.55 -5.31 -4.04
CA SER A 135 -19.01 -5.14 -4.01
C SER A 135 -19.61 -4.92 -5.41
N ASN A 136 -18.84 -5.16 -6.48
CA ASN A 136 -19.27 -5.01 -7.87
C ASN A 136 -19.78 -3.59 -8.23
N SER A 137 -19.30 -2.57 -7.53
CA SER A 137 -19.73 -1.18 -7.73
C SER A 137 -18.83 -0.41 -8.72
N ILE A 138 -17.58 -0.84 -8.89
CA ILE A 138 -16.64 -0.31 -9.89
C ILE A 138 -16.01 -1.45 -10.68
N SER A 139 -15.64 -1.17 -11.93
CA SER A 139 -14.90 -2.10 -12.79
C SER A 139 -13.41 -2.15 -12.44
N ILE A 140 -12.68 -3.11 -13.01
CA ILE A 140 -11.22 -3.21 -12.89
C ILE A 140 -10.53 -1.94 -13.41
N SER A 141 -10.94 -1.45 -14.58
CA SER A 141 -10.37 -0.24 -15.19
C SER A 141 -10.59 1.01 -14.31
N GLN A 142 -11.74 1.08 -13.64
CA GLN A 142 -12.05 2.13 -12.68
C GLN A 142 -11.17 2.02 -11.42
N LEU A 143 -10.94 0.80 -10.91
CA LEU A 143 -10.00 0.55 -9.82
C LEU A 143 -8.58 0.99 -10.23
N GLU A 144 -8.07 0.55 -11.38
CA GLU A 144 -6.74 0.93 -11.87
C GLU A 144 -6.57 2.44 -12.04
N LYS A 145 -7.56 3.10 -12.67
CA LYS A 145 -7.57 4.55 -12.86
C LYS A 145 -7.54 5.28 -11.52
N ALA A 146 -8.30 4.81 -10.55
CA ALA A 146 -8.30 5.37 -9.20
C ALA A 146 -6.92 5.25 -8.53
N MET A 147 -6.28 4.10 -8.69
CA MET A 147 -4.95 3.87 -8.11
C MET A 147 -3.90 4.78 -8.76
N TYR A 148 -4.00 4.99 -10.07
CA TYR A 148 -3.13 5.90 -10.81
C TYR A 148 -3.33 7.37 -10.39
N LEU A 149 -4.58 7.84 -10.35
CA LEU A 149 -4.90 9.24 -10.04
C LEU A 149 -4.65 9.64 -8.58
N GLY A 150 -4.82 8.71 -7.65
CA GLY A 150 -4.55 8.97 -6.23
C GLY A 150 -3.06 9.02 -5.88
N GLU A 151 -2.18 8.65 -6.81
CA GLU A 151 -0.74 8.50 -6.58
C GLU A 151 -0.45 7.65 -5.32
N LEU A 152 -0.86 6.37 -5.27
CA LEU A 152 -0.63 5.49 -4.09
C LEU A 152 0.81 5.61 -3.57
N GLY A 153 1.74 5.82 -4.50
CA GLY A 153 3.16 5.73 -4.23
C GLY A 153 3.56 4.26 -4.03
N THR A 154 4.84 4.01 -4.20
CA THR A 154 5.42 2.69 -3.94
C THR A 154 6.00 2.67 -2.54
N GLN A 155 5.70 1.60 -1.80
CA GLN A 155 6.27 1.33 -0.49
C GLN A 155 7.12 0.05 -0.52
N TYR A 156 8.11 0.04 0.36
CA TYR A 156 9.00 -1.08 0.66
C TYR A 156 8.65 -1.56 2.06
N PHE A 157 8.07 -2.74 2.15
CA PHE A 157 7.78 -3.41 3.40
C PHE A 157 8.92 -4.36 3.76
N ILE A 158 9.67 -3.98 4.79
CA ILE A 158 10.74 -4.80 5.36
C ILE A 158 10.08 -5.81 6.31
N LYS A 159 10.12 -7.09 5.94
CA LYS A 159 9.39 -8.17 6.61
C LYS A 159 10.28 -8.98 7.53
N SER A 160 11.37 -9.58 7.03
CA SER A 160 12.12 -10.60 7.77
C SER A 160 13.22 -10.03 8.67
N GLU A 161 13.60 -10.75 9.74
CA GLU A 161 14.76 -10.38 10.58
C GLU A 161 16.03 -10.17 9.75
N LYS A 162 16.22 -10.99 8.71
CA LYS A 162 17.32 -10.86 7.76
C LYS A 162 17.28 -9.51 7.06
N ALA A 163 16.12 -9.08 6.55
CA ALA A 163 15.96 -7.77 5.92
C ALA A 163 16.18 -6.62 6.91
N PHE A 164 15.66 -6.74 8.14
CA PHE A 164 15.89 -5.76 9.21
C PHE A 164 17.38 -5.59 9.51
N SER A 165 18.16 -6.68 9.52
CA SER A 165 19.62 -6.62 9.73
C SER A 165 20.39 -5.90 8.62
N ARG A 166 19.77 -5.69 7.45
CA ARG A 166 20.36 -4.97 6.31
C ARG A 166 20.10 -3.46 6.35
N LEU A 167 19.21 -2.99 7.23
CA LEU A 167 18.95 -1.55 7.41
C LEU A 167 20.14 -0.90 8.12
N LYS A 168 20.75 0.08 7.45
CA LYS A 168 21.75 0.96 8.05
C LYS A 168 21.18 2.36 8.13
N PHE A 169 20.93 2.83 9.35
CA PHE A 169 20.51 4.21 9.57
C PHE A 169 21.59 5.18 9.10
N ILE A 170 21.16 6.23 8.39
CA ILE A 170 22.01 7.29 7.87
C ILE A 170 21.82 8.55 8.71
N GLU A 171 20.58 9.04 8.76
CA GLU A 171 20.22 10.31 9.39
C GLU A 171 18.72 10.40 9.64
N ALA A 172 18.32 11.37 10.46
CA ALA A 172 16.94 11.77 10.62
C ALA A 172 16.81 13.28 10.43
N ASN A 173 15.96 13.69 9.49
CA ASN A 173 15.72 15.09 9.19
C ASN A 173 14.37 15.53 9.78
N PRO A 174 14.29 16.62 10.56
CA PRO A 174 13.03 17.14 11.07
C PRO A 174 12.14 17.62 9.91
N VAL A 175 10.83 17.46 10.07
CA VAL A 175 9.80 17.87 9.12
C VAL A 175 8.78 18.73 9.85
N ASP A 176 8.61 19.96 9.36
CA ASP A 176 7.59 20.86 9.87
C ASP A 176 6.22 20.47 9.31
N TYR A 177 5.23 20.38 10.21
CA TYR A 177 3.85 20.10 9.83
C TYR A 177 3.25 21.24 9.01
N ILE A 178 3.68 22.49 9.21
CA ILE A 178 3.21 23.66 8.46
C ILE A 178 3.43 23.45 6.95
N ASP A 179 4.55 22.84 6.58
CA ASP A 179 4.93 22.64 5.18
C ASP A 179 4.34 21.37 4.56
N TYR A 180 4.19 20.31 5.35
CA TYR A 180 3.88 18.96 4.82
C TYR A 180 2.49 18.44 5.17
N TYR A 181 1.86 18.91 6.25
CA TYR A 181 0.48 18.53 6.56
C TYR A 181 -0.50 19.00 5.47
N PRO A 182 -0.42 20.23 4.93
CA PRO A 182 -1.28 20.63 3.80
C PRO A 182 -1.09 19.76 2.55
N LYS A 183 0.14 19.29 2.29
CA LYS A 183 0.43 18.40 1.14
C LYS A 183 -0.19 17.03 1.34
N ARG A 184 -0.04 16.43 2.53
CA ARG A 184 -0.70 15.18 2.92
C ARG A 184 -2.22 15.29 2.73
N MET A 185 -2.83 16.35 3.26
CA MET A 185 -4.27 16.57 3.15
C MET A 185 -4.72 16.81 1.70
N SER A 186 -3.92 17.51 0.90
CA SER A 186 -4.20 17.71 -0.52
C SER A 186 -4.19 16.39 -1.27
N ARG A 187 -3.23 15.50 -1.02
CA ARG A 187 -3.15 14.16 -1.61
C ARG A 187 -4.37 13.31 -1.24
N ASP A 188 -4.69 13.23 0.05
CA ASP A 188 -5.86 12.48 0.53
C ASP A 188 -7.16 13.03 -0.08
N THR A 189 -7.26 14.36 -0.23
CA THR A 189 -8.41 15.01 -0.87
C THR A 189 -8.50 14.69 -2.35
N ILE A 190 -7.39 14.71 -3.09
CA ILE A 190 -7.34 14.34 -4.51
C ILE A 190 -7.79 12.90 -4.69
N ALA A 191 -7.23 11.95 -3.91
CA ALA A 191 -7.59 10.55 -3.98
C ALA A 191 -9.09 10.32 -3.72
N ARG A 192 -9.65 10.99 -2.71
CA ARG A 192 -11.09 10.92 -2.40
C ARG A 192 -11.97 11.57 -3.47
N ASN A 193 -11.55 12.67 -4.08
CA ASN A 193 -12.29 13.29 -5.16
C ASN A 193 -12.28 12.42 -6.41
N SER A 194 -11.12 11.85 -6.76
CA SER A 194 -11.00 10.86 -7.83
C SER A 194 -11.89 9.64 -7.58
N TYR A 195 -12.02 9.18 -6.33
CA TYR A 195 -13.00 8.15 -5.97
C TYR A 195 -14.40 8.55 -6.36
N ASN A 196 -14.87 9.70 -5.86
CA ASN A 196 -16.23 10.14 -6.09
C ASN A 196 -16.53 10.32 -7.58
N GLU A 197 -15.59 10.85 -8.35
CA GLU A 197 -15.74 11.00 -9.80
C GLU A 197 -15.86 9.64 -10.50
N ILE A 198 -15.00 8.69 -10.13
CA ILE A 198 -14.99 7.35 -10.73
C ILE A 198 -16.25 6.58 -10.32
N SER A 199 -16.59 6.53 -9.03
CA SER A 199 -17.70 5.73 -8.49
C SER A 199 -19.08 6.23 -8.92
N ASN A 200 -19.19 7.51 -9.29
CA ASN A 200 -20.45 8.07 -9.81
C ASN A 200 -20.66 7.84 -11.31
N THR A 201 -19.71 7.19 -11.98
CA THR A 201 -19.82 6.83 -13.40
C THR A 201 -19.96 5.32 -13.54
N LEU A 202 -20.93 4.88 -14.35
CA LEU A 202 -21.05 3.48 -14.72
C LEU A 202 -20.14 3.19 -15.91
N ASP A 203 -19.17 2.30 -15.73
CA ASP A 203 -18.35 1.78 -16.81
C ASP A 203 -19.08 0.63 -17.53
N LYS A 204 -19.97 0.98 -18.47
CA LYS A 204 -20.81 0.00 -19.18
C LYS A 204 -20.05 -1.10 -19.92
N GLY A 205 -18.79 -0.84 -20.29
CA GLY A 205 -17.92 -1.80 -20.97
C GLY A 205 -16.85 -2.39 -20.06
N GLY A 206 -16.86 -2.03 -18.78
CA GLY A 206 -15.89 -2.47 -17.80
C GLY A 206 -16.13 -3.92 -17.38
N VAL A 207 -15.04 -4.58 -16.99
CA VAL A 207 -15.11 -5.90 -16.34
C VAL A 207 -15.28 -5.69 -14.85
N TYR A 208 -16.32 -6.27 -14.26
CA TYR A 208 -16.57 -6.24 -12.83
C TYR A 208 -16.25 -7.59 -12.18
N ILE A 209 -16.19 -7.64 -10.85
CA ILE A 209 -15.89 -8.87 -10.12
C ILE A 209 -16.90 -9.99 -10.40
N LEU A 210 -18.19 -9.68 -10.61
CA LEU A 210 -19.19 -10.68 -11.02
C LEU A 210 -18.90 -11.27 -12.40
N ASP A 211 -18.36 -10.49 -13.33
CA ASP A 211 -18.00 -10.99 -14.66
C ASP A 211 -16.83 -11.95 -14.56
N LEU A 212 -15.79 -11.59 -13.79
CA LEU A 212 -14.66 -12.46 -13.49
C LEU A 212 -15.09 -13.79 -12.86
N MET A 213 -16.03 -13.75 -11.90
CA MET A 213 -16.55 -14.96 -11.26
C MET A 213 -17.39 -15.84 -12.21
N ARG A 214 -18.09 -15.24 -13.18
CA ARG A 214 -18.92 -15.96 -14.16
C ARG A 214 -18.10 -16.65 -15.22
N GLU A 215 -16.99 -16.06 -15.65
CA GLU A 215 -16.09 -16.67 -16.64
C GLU A 215 -15.42 -17.95 -16.13
N GLU A 216 -15.44 -18.19 -14.82
CA GLU A 216 -14.94 -19.42 -14.20
C GLU A 216 -15.99 -20.49 -13.89
N SER A 217 -17.27 -20.16 -14.08
CA SER A 217 -18.40 -21.04 -13.76
C SER A 217 -18.71 -22.04 -14.87
#